data_AF-A0A1L5KX45-F1
#
_entry.id   AF-A0A1L5KX45-F1
#
_cell.length_a   1.000
_cell.length_b   1.000
_cell.length_c   1.000
_cell.angle_alpha   90.00
_cell.angle_beta   90.00
_cell.angle_gamma   90.00
#
_symmetry.space_group_name_H-M   'P 1'
#
loop_
_entity.id
_entity.type
_entity.pdbx_description
1 polymer ?
#
loop_
_entity_poly.entity_id
_entity_poly.type
_entity_poly.pdbx_seq_one_letter_code
_entity_poly.pdbx_strand_id
1 'polypeptide(L)'
;EIDNDKLLRDFFTENRQEIADRGFSRRVMHHLPDRSNRLARIWNAFVMAVGAVLFVSLGGPEAAWGTIREVFIGMINHGTTSLDPKSIIIASVVLLFMAARKVASLA
;
A
#
# COMPACT_ATOMS: atom_id res chain seq x y z
N GLU A 1 26.39 -63.84 2.47
CA GLU A 1 25.60 -62.60 2.55
C GLU A 1 25.56 -62.23 4.02
N ILE A 2 26.48 -61.36 4.43
CA ILE A 2 26.60 -60.97 5.84
C ILE A 2 25.40 -60.07 6.11
N ASP A 3 24.65 -60.44 7.13
CA ASP A 3 23.36 -59.90 7.56
C ASP A 3 23.50 -58.43 7.98
N ASN A 4 23.69 -57.57 6.97
CA ASN A 4 23.85 -56.13 7.10
C ASN A 4 22.59 -55.52 7.72
N ASP A 5 21.45 -56.15 7.52
CA ASP A 5 20.17 -55.79 8.12
C ASP A 5 20.18 -56.01 9.64
N LYS A 6 20.80 -57.09 10.10
CA LYS A 6 20.99 -57.35 11.54
C LYS A 6 22.03 -56.44 12.16
N LEU A 7 23.12 -56.16 11.45
CA LEU A 7 24.14 -55.22 11.89
C LEU A 7 23.60 -53.79 11.98
N LEU A 8 22.78 -53.36 11.01
CA LEU A 8 22.08 -52.08 11.04
C LEU A 8 21.05 -52.05 12.17
N ARG A 9 20.28 -53.11 12.36
CA ARG A 9 19.32 -53.19 13.47
C ARG A 9 20.00 -53.07 14.81
N ASP A 10 21.06 -53.82 15.04
CA ASP A 10 21.82 -53.78 16.29
C ASP A 10 22.46 -52.40 16.49
N PHE A 11 22.99 -51.77 15.43
CA PHE A 11 23.54 -50.41 15.50
C PHE A 11 22.47 -49.36 15.81
N PHE A 12 21.29 -49.46 15.21
CA PHE A 12 20.17 -48.57 15.48
C PHE A 12 19.57 -48.83 16.87
N THR A 13 19.55 -50.05 17.39
CA THR A 13 19.05 -50.31 18.75
C THR A 13 20.04 -49.89 19.82
N GLU A 14 21.35 -50.09 19.60
CA GLU A 14 22.40 -49.73 20.56
C GLU A 14 22.69 -48.21 20.56
N ASN A 15 22.53 -47.52 19.42
CA ASN A 15 22.77 -46.07 19.27
C ASN A 15 21.52 -45.26 18.92
N ARG A 16 20.31 -45.76 19.22
CA ARG A 16 19.07 -44.95 19.22
C ARG A 16 19.12 -43.96 20.38
N GLN A 17 19.97 -42.95 20.25
CA GLN A 17 19.68 -41.68 20.85
C GLN A 17 18.35 -41.24 20.27
N GLU A 18 17.27 -41.46 21.01
CA GLU A 18 16.06 -40.68 20.88
C GLU A 18 16.50 -39.23 21.01
N ILE A 19 16.77 -38.60 19.87
CA ILE A 19 16.73 -37.15 19.77
C ILE A 19 15.25 -36.85 20.02
N ALA A 20 14.86 -36.78 21.29
CA ALA A 20 13.62 -36.12 21.69
C ALA A 20 13.66 -34.81 20.92
N ASP A 21 12.70 -34.60 20.03
CA ASP A 21 12.70 -33.42 19.16
C ASP A 21 12.51 -32.21 20.07
N ARG A 22 13.62 -31.70 20.62
CA ARG A 22 13.72 -30.60 21.60
C ARG A 22 13.42 -29.29 20.90
N GLY A 23 12.33 -29.24 20.14
CA GLY A 23 12.01 -28.19 19.20
C GLY A 23 13.03 -28.04 18.07
N PHE A 24 13.68 -29.11 17.61
CA PHE A 24 14.55 -29.05 16.43
C PHE A 24 13.71 -28.81 15.18
N SER A 25 12.62 -29.56 14.98
CA SER A 25 11.64 -29.27 13.91
C SER A 25 11.07 -27.86 14.04
N ARG A 26 10.81 -27.40 15.27
CA ARG A 26 10.30 -26.05 15.53
C ARG A 26 11.33 -24.97 15.22
N ARG A 27 12.60 -25.18 15.57
CA ARG A 27 13.72 -24.27 15.25
C ARG A 27 14.09 -24.30 13.77
N VAL A 28 13.98 -25.42 13.07
CA VAL A 28 14.23 -25.51 11.62
C VAL A 28 13.10 -24.84 10.84
N MET A 29 11.84 -25.03 11.24
CA MET A 29 10.71 -24.33 10.60
C MET A 29 10.66 -22.83 10.93
N HIS A 30 11.12 -22.40 12.11
CA HIS A 30 11.17 -20.96 12.46
C HIS A 30 12.38 -20.21 11.87
N HIS A 31 13.24 -20.87 11.08
CA HIS A 31 14.19 -20.19 10.20
C HIS A 31 13.56 -19.80 8.85
N LEU A 32 12.25 -20.02 8.65
CA LEU A 32 11.52 -19.35 7.57
C LEU A 32 11.48 -17.84 7.88
N PRO A 33 12.07 -17.01 7.02
CA PRO A 33 12.65 -15.75 7.42
C PRO A 33 11.60 -14.65 7.56
N ASP A 34 10.98 -14.51 8.73
CA ASP A 34 10.23 -13.28 9.06
C ASP A 34 11.12 -12.03 9.02
N ARG A 35 12.44 -12.20 9.10
CA ARG A 35 13.44 -11.13 8.93
C ARG A 35 13.48 -10.60 7.49
N SER A 36 13.22 -11.45 6.50
CA SER A 36 13.13 -11.05 5.08
C SER A 36 11.98 -10.07 4.87
N ASN A 37 10.81 -10.31 5.48
CA ASN A 37 9.66 -9.43 5.35
C ASN A 37 9.91 -8.02 5.89
N ARG A 38 10.67 -7.87 6.99
CA ARG A 38 11.08 -6.54 7.46
C ARG A 38 12.04 -5.85 6.50
N LEU A 39 13.01 -6.57 5.95
CA LEU A 39 13.95 -6.02 4.97
C LEU A 39 13.24 -5.64 3.67
N ALA A 40 12.35 -6.49 3.17
CA ALA A 40 11.51 -6.22 2.00
C ALA A 40 10.59 -5.01 2.24
N ARG A 41 10.03 -4.87 3.44
CA ARG A 41 9.22 -3.69 3.80
C ARG A 41 10.04 -2.41 3.87
N ILE A 42 11.22 -2.45 4.47
CA ILE A 42 12.15 -1.31 4.53
C ILE A 42 12.62 -0.95 3.12
N TRP A 43 12.91 -1.96 2.29
CA TRP A 43 13.30 -1.78 0.90
C TRP A 43 12.18 -1.16 0.07
N ASN A 44 10.96 -1.67 0.17
CA ASN A 44 9.80 -1.09 -0.51
C ASN A 44 9.52 0.34 -0.03
N ALA A 45 9.65 0.61 1.27
CA ALA A 45 9.51 1.97 1.80
C ALA A 45 10.59 2.92 1.25
N PHE A 46 11.83 2.42 1.12
CA PHE A 46 12.92 3.18 0.52
C PHE A 46 12.67 3.47 -0.96
N VAL A 47 12.28 2.47 -1.76
CA VAL A 47 11.93 2.64 -3.18
C VAL A 47 10.77 3.61 -3.34
N MET A 48 9.73 3.51 -2.50
CA MET A 48 8.59 4.43 -2.51
C MET A 48 9.01 5.86 -2.17
N ALA A 49 9.87 6.04 -1.16
CA ALA A 49 10.39 7.36 -0.80
C ALA A 49 11.22 7.98 -1.92
N VAL A 50 12.11 7.21 -2.55
CA VAL A 50 12.89 7.66 -3.71
C VAL A 50 11.97 8.01 -4.89
N GLY A 51 10.96 7.18 -5.17
CA GLY A 51 9.96 7.46 -6.20
C GLY A 51 9.18 8.74 -5.93
N ALA A 52 8.77 8.98 -4.69
CA ALA A 52 8.07 10.22 -4.29
C ALA A 52 8.98 11.46 -4.43
N VAL A 53 10.25 11.37 -3.99
CA VAL A 53 11.21 12.48 -4.11
C VAL A 53 11.51 12.79 -5.57
N LEU A 54 11.70 11.76 -6.40
CA LEU A 54 11.86 11.92 -7.84
C LEU A 54 10.61 12.53 -8.47
N PHE A 55 9.41 12.03 -8.12
CA PHE A 55 8.15 12.57 -8.62
C PHE A 55 7.99 14.05 -8.30
N VAL A 56 8.30 14.47 -7.08
CA VAL A 56 8.27 15.89 -6.69
C VAL A 56 9.36 16.70 -7.41
N SER A 57 10.58 16.17 -7.51
CA SER A 57 11.70 16.88 -8.15
C SER A 57 11.54 17.03 -9.67
N LEU A 58 10.86 16.08 -10.32
CA LEU A 58 10.51 16.11 -11.75
C LEU A 58 9.28 16.99 -12.04
N GLY A 59 8.72 17.66 -11.03
CA GLY A 59 7.53 18.50 -11.18
C GLY A 59 6.24 17.70 -11.38
N GLY A 60 6.17 16.46 -10.88
CA GLY A 60 4.95 15.65 -10.89
C GLY A 60 3.73 16.36 -10.28
N PRO A 61 3.86 17.10 -9.16
CA PRO A 61 2.78 17.93 -8.63
C PRO A 61 2.34 19.02 -9.60
N GLU A 62 3.29 19.72 -10.22
CA GLU A 62 3.05 20.78 -11.20
C GLU A 62 2.39 20.23 -12.47
N ALA A 63 2.79 19.05 -12.94
CA ALA A 63 2.20 18.37 -14.10
C ALA A 63 0.77 17.87 -13.81
N ALA A 64 0.54 17.32 -12.60
CA ALA A 64 -0.78 16.90 -12.16
C ALA A 64 -1.71 18.11 -12.01
N TRP A 65 -1.24 19.19 -11.38
CA TRP A 65 -1.97 20.45 -11.25
C TRP A 65 -2.23 21.10 -12.60
N GLY A 66 -1.25 21.08 -13.51
CA GLY A 66 -1.38 21.58 -14.87
C GLY A 66 -2.50 20.86 -15.63
N THR A 67 -2.50 19.53 -15.60
CA THR A 67 -3.54 18.71 -16.24
C THR A 67 -4.92 18.97 -15.64
N ILE A 68 -5.03 19.03 -14.31
CA ILE A 68 -6.29 19.30 -13.61
C ILE A 68 -6.81 20.70 -13.98
N ARG A 69 -5.93 21.70 -13.98
CA ARG A 69 -6.26 23.07 -14.34
C ARG A 69 -6.70 23.17 -15.80
N GLU A 70 -6.04 22.49 -16.72
CA GLU A 70 -6.42 22.45 -18.13
C GLU A 70 -7.78 21.81 -18.34
N VAL A 71 -8.06 20.67 -17.67
CA VAL A 71 -9.38 20.03 -17.72
C VAL A 71 -10.45 20.93 -17.10
N PHE A 72 -10.16 21.61 -15.99
CA PHE A 72 -11.09 22.52 -15.33
C PHE A 72 -11.38 23.75 -16.18
N ILE A 73 -10.36 24.36 -16.78
CA ILE A 73 -10.52 25.49 -17.72
C ILE A 73 -11.28 25.02 -18.97
N GLY A 74 -10.96 23.85 -19.50
CA GLY A 74 -11.67 23.23 -20.62
C GLY A 74 -13.14 22.98 -20.31
N MET A 75 -13.45 22.52 -19.10
CA MET A 75 -14.80 22.30 -18.59
C MET A 75 -15.54 23.62 -18.36
N ILE A 76 -14.90 24.65 -17.81
CA ILE A 76 -15.52 25.97 -17.66
C ILE A 76 -15.81 26.57 -19.04
N ASN A 77 -14.85 26.55 -19.96
CA ASN A 77 -15.02 27.14 -21.28
C ASN A 77 -16.07 26.39 -22.14
N HIS A 78 -16.18 25.06 -22.01
CA HIS A 78 -17.27 24.29 -22.61
C HIS A 78 -18.59 24.38 -21.81
N GLY A 79 -18.53 24.61 -20.50
CA GLY A 79 -19.69 24.84 -19.65
C GLY A 79 -20.32 26.21 -19.91
N THR A 80 -19.53 27.22 -20.26
CA THR A 80 -19.98 28.58 -20.59
C THR A 80 -20.71 28.67 -21.92
N THR A 81 -20.63 27.66 -22.79
CA THR A 81 -21.46 27.63 -24.01
C THR A 81 -22.89 27.12 -23.75
N SER A 82 -23.16 26.54 -22.58
CA SER A 82 -24.49 26.05 -22.19
C SER A 82 -25.10 26.74 -20.97
N LEU A 83 -24.29 27.40 -20.13
CA LEU A 83 -24.75 28.11 -18.94
C LEU A 83 -24.71 29.63 -19.17
N ASP A 84 -25.89 30.24 -19.31
CA ASP A 84 -26.04 31.69 -19.41
C ASP A 84 -25.41 32.36 -18.16
N PRO A 85 -24.50 33.33 -18.31
CA PRO A 85 -23.86 34.04 -17.19
C PRO A 85 -24.83 34.50 -16.10
N LYS A 86 -26.07 34.84 -16.44
CA LYS A 86 -27.11 35.21 -15.46
C LYS A 86 -27.52 34.05 -14.55
N SER A 87 -27.60 32.83 -15.09
CA SER A 87 -28.00 31.62 -14.34
C SER A 87 -26.94 31.20 -13.31
N ILE A 88 -25.66 31.35 -13.64
CA ILE A 88 -24.52 31.05 -12.74
C ILE A 88 -24.52 32.00 -11.54
N ILE A 89 -24.78 33.29 -11.77
CA ILE A 89 -24.87 34.29 -10.70
C ILE A 89 -26.02 33.94 -9.75
N ILE A 90 -27.19 33.60 -10.28
CA ILE A 90 -28.36 33.21 -9.47
C ILE A 90 -28.06 31.94 -8.66
N ALA A 91 -27.52 30.90 -9.30
CA ALA A 91 -27.17 29.65 -8.63
C ALA A 91 -26.15 29.87 -7.49
N SER A 92 -25.15 30.73 -7.72
CA SER A 92 -24.13 31.06 -6.71
C SER A 92 -24.73 31.77 -5.50
N VAL A 93 -25.62 32.75 -5.72
CA VAL A 93 -26.32 33.46 -4.64
C VAL A 93 -27.20 32.51 -3.83
N VAL A 94 -27.95 31.62 -4.49
CA VAL A 94 -28.79 30.62 -3.84
C VAL A 94 -27.97 29.66 -2.99
N LEU A 95 -26.85 29.16 -3.51
CA LEU A 95 -25.96 28.27 -2.76
C LEU A 95 -25.35 28.95 -1.54
N LEU A 96 -24.93 30.21 -1.65
CA LEU A 96 -24.43 31.01 -0.52
C LEU A 96 -25.51 31.21 0.55
N PHE A 97 -26.74 31.53 0.14
CA PHE A 97 -27.87 31.66 1.05
C PHE A 97 -28.18 30.34 1.76
N MET A 98 -28.22 29.21 1.03
CA MET A 98 -28.44 27.89 1.62
C MET A 98 -27.32 27.49 2.58
N ALA A 99 -26.06 27.79 2.25
CA ALA A 99 -24.91 27.53 3.12
C ALA A 99 -25.00 28.35 4.41
N ALA A 100 -25.27 29.66 4.31
CA ALA A 100 -25.45 30.53 5.45
C ALA A 100 -26.61 30.06 6.34
N ARG A 101 -27.75 29.70 5.75
CA ARG A 101 -28.90 29.16 6.48
C ARG A 101 -28.56 27.82 7.14
N LYS A 102 -27.84 26.94 6.46
CA LYS A 102 -27.41 25.64 7.00
C LYS A 102 -26.48 25.80 8.20
N VAL A 103 -25.51 26.73 8.12
CA VAL A 103 -24.62 27.04 9.25
C VAL A 103 -25.39 27.63 10.42
N ALA A 104 -26.32 28.55 10.15
CA ALA A 104 -27.17 29.16 11.18
C ALA A 104 -28.17 28.17 11.83
N SER A 105 -28.54 27.08 11.17
CA SER A 105 -29.40 26.03 11.74
C SER A 105 -28.61 24.92 12.46
N LEU A 106 -27.28 24.90 12.31
CA LEU A 106 -26.39 23.98 13.03
C LEU A 106 -25.80 24.63 14.29
N ALA A 107 -25.92 25.96 14.42
CA ALA A 107 -25.64 26.74 15.63
C ALA A 107 -26.87 26.78 16.53
#